data_AF-A0A2R7JVR3-F1
#
_entry.id   AF-A0A2R7JVR3-F1
#
_cell.length_a   1.000
_cell.length_b   1.000
_cell.length_c   1.000
_cell.angle_alpha   90.00
_cell.angle_beta   90.00
_cell.angle_gamma   90.00
#
_symmetry.space_group_name_H-M   'P 1'
#
loop_
_entity.id
_entity.type
_entity.pdbx_description
1 polymer ?
#
loop_
_entity_poly.entity_id
_entity_poly.type
_entity_poly.pdbx_seq_one_letter_code
_entity_poly.pdbx_strand_id
1 'polypeptide(L)'
;MKNLFLLAFILPIITVAQTKATVTIKNNSALDRKETVVAIKWATVLHAYPQIDTTNFVVINGNTKKQIAYQLEHKGTTAIQNLLVQADLKAKSTLTLLIQKGKPEPFTAKTFARYVPERLDDFAWENDKIAFRAYGKALEKTEGDAYGYDVWVKRTDKMILNDRYKRNEYHIDHGDGLDYYHVGYTLGAGNMAPFVNDTIRYSANYHQWKMLDNGPLRSTFQLTFDTWNAGGIKVKATKTISI
;
A
#
# COMPACT_ATOMS: atom_id res chain seq x y z
N MET A 1 20.54 -11.38 -79.36
CA MET A 1 20.11 -12.02 -78.09
C MET A 1 21.16 -11.73 -77.02
N LYS A 2 20.90 -10.78 -76.11
CA LYS A 2 21.78 -10.46 -74.97
C LYS A 2 21.09 -10.98 -73.70
N ASN A 3 21.63 -12.04 -73.11
CA ASN A 3 21.14 -12.57 -71.84
C ASN A 3 21.76 -11.76 -70.70
N LEU A 4 20.91 -11.00 -69.99
CA LEU A 4 21.26 -10.23 -68.80
C LEU A 4 21.11 -11.16 -67.58
N PHE A 5 22.22 -11.61 -66.99
CA PHE A 5 22.21 -12.32 -65.71
C PHE A 5 22.04 -11.31 -64.57
N LEU A 6 20.87 -11.28 -63.92
CA LEU A 6 20.68 -10.59 -62.64
C LEU A 6 21.21 -11.49 -61.52
N LEU A 7 22.31 -11.09 -60.88
CA LEU A 7 22.75 -11.64 -59.61
C LEU A 7 21.92 -10.99 -58.49
N ALA A 8 21.00 -11.74 -57.87
CA ALA A 8 20.29 -11.29 -56.67
C ALA A 8 21.19 -11.45 -55.44
N PHE A 9 21.65 -10.33 -54.88
CA PHE A 9 22.34 -10.30 -53.58
C PHE A 9 21.30 -10.51 -52.46
N ILE A 10 21.25 -11.71 -51.89
CA ILE A 10 20.46 -11.98 -50.69
C ILE A 10 21.28 -11.49 -49.49
N LEU A 11 20.95 -10.31 -48.97
CA LEU A 11 21.53 -9.80 -47.72
C LEU A 11 21.00 -10.65 -46.55
N PRO A 12 21.85 -11.16 -45.64
CA PRO A 12 21.39 -11.85 -44.45
C PRO A 12 20.69 -10.86 -43.53
N ILE A 13 19.38 -11.05 -43.34
CA ILE A 13 18.62 -10.36 -42.31
C ILE A 13 19.08 -10.92 -40.97
N ILE A 14 20.01 -10.23 -40.30
CA ILE A 14 20.39 -10.51 -38.92
C ILE A 14 19.20 -10.09 -38.05
N THR A 15 18.31 -11.02 -37.74
CA THR A 15 17.30 -10.83 -36.71
C THR A 15 18.00 -10.83 -35.36
N VAL A 16 18.28 -9.64 -34.82
CA VAL A 16 18.65 -9.51 -33.42
C VAL A 16 17.43 -9.89 -32.60
N ALA A 17 17.39 -11.14 -32.12
CA ALA A 17 16.42 -11.58 -31.14
C ALA A 17 16.65 -10.76 -29.87
N GLN A 18 15.94 -9.65 -29.73
CA GLN A 18 15.93 -8.87 -28.50
C GLN A 18 15.31 -9.76 -27.42
N THR A 19 16.14 -10.38 -26.59
CA THR A 19 15.68 -11.08 -25.39
C THR A 19 14.88 -10.08 -24.58
N LYS A 20 13.55 -10.21 -24.60
CA LYS A 20 12.69 -9.38 -23.76
C LYS A 20 13.11 -9.64 -22.32
N ALA A 21 13.59 -8.62 -21.64
CA ALA A 21 13.85 -8.74 -20.21
C ALA A 21 12.56 -9.18 -19.53
N THR A 22 12.68 -10.05 -18.52
CA THR A 22 11.54 -10.57 -17.77
C THR A 22 11.82 -10.48 -16.28
N VAL A 23 10.77 -10.30 -15.49
CA VAL A 23 10.85 -10.35 -14.02
C VAL A 23 10.05 -11.56 -13.57
N THR A 24 10.62 -12.41 -12.73
CA THR A 24 9.94 -13.61 -12.22
C THR A 24 9.65 -13.51 -10.74
N ILE A 25 8.43 -13.86 -10.34
CA ILE A 25 8.01 -14.02 -8.94
C ILE A 25 7.85 -15.51 -8.66
N LYS A 26 8.46 -16.00 -7.59
CA LYS A 26 8.38 -17.42 -7.21
C LYS A 26 7.65 -17.58 -5.87
N ASN A 27 6.64 -18.45 -5.85
CA ASN A 27 6.04 -18.92 -4.60
C ASN A 27 6.72 -20.22 -4.16
N ASN A 28 7.66 -20.13 -3.23
CA ASN A 28 8.35 -21.32 -2.68
C ASN A 28 7.54 -22.07 -1.62
N SER A 29 6.39 -21.54 -1.18
CA SER A 29 5.58 -22.16 -0.13
C SER A 29 4.72 -23.31 -0.65
N ALA A 30 4.18 -24.10 0.27
CA ALA A 30 3.22 -25.17 -0.04
C ALA A 30 1.76 -24.65 -0.14
N LEU A 31 1.55 -23.36 0.07
CA LEU A 31 0.22 -22.74 0.04
C LEU A 31 0.07 -21.87 -1.21
N ASP A 32 -1.14 -21.84 -1.76
CA ASP A 32 -1.54 -20.84 -2.73
C ASP A 32 -1.46 -19.45 -2.10
N ARG A 33 -1.00 -18.47 -2.87
CA ARG A 33 -1.00 -17.05 -2.51
C ARG A 33 -1.99 -16.35 -3.42
N LYS A 34 -3.03 -15.77 -2.82
CA LYS A 34 -4.06 -15.01 -3.52
C LYS A 34 -3.90 -13.54 -3.20
N GLU A 35 -4.07 -12.71 -4.22
CA GLU A 35 -4.08 -11.25 -4.13
C GLU A 35 -2.86 -10.68 -3.38
N THR A 36 -1.71 -11.35 -3.46
CA THR A 36 -0.54 -10.95 -2.68
C THR A 36 0.17 -9.78 -3.35
N VAL A 37 0.53 -8.76 -2.58
CA VAL A 37 1.31 -7.62 -3.07
C VAL A 37 2.80 -7.93 -2.92
N VAL A 38 3.49 -8.12 -4.05
CA VAL A 38 4.92 -8.40 -4.10
C VAL A 38 5.68 -7.12 -4.42
N ALA A 39 6.69 -6.81 -3.61
CA ALA A 39 7.60 -5.69 -3.86
C ALA A 39 8.79 -6.15 -4.69
N ILE A 40 8.94 -5.59 -5.88
CA ILE A 40 10.10 -5.78 -6.75
C ILE A 40 10.95 -4.51 -6.64
N LYS A 41 12.22 -4.65 -6.25
CA LYS A 41 13.15 -3.51 -6.15
C LYS A 41 13.19 -2.75 -7.47
N TRP A 42 12.99 -1.44 -7.41
CA TRP A 42 12.94 -0.61 -8.61
C TRP A 42 14.24 -0.67 -9.42
N ALA A 43 15.40 -0.79 -8.75
CA ALA A 43 16.68 -1.00 -9.41
C ALA A 43 16.71 -2.25 -10.31
N THR A 44 16.05 -3.35 -9.90
CA THR A 44 15.93 -4.56 -10.73
C THR A 44 15.06 -4.31 -11.95
N VAL A 45 14.00 -3.53 -11.81
CA VAL A 45 13.13 -3.12 -12.93
C VAL A 45 13.90 -2.23 -13.90
N LEU A 46 14.60 -1.20 -13.41
CA LEU A 46 15.40 -0.30 -14.24
C LEU A 46 16.54 -1.02 -14.96
N HIS A 47 17.18 -2.00 -14.32
CA HIS A 47 18.22 -2.80 -14.98
C HIS A 47 17.65 -3.59 -16.17
N ALA A 48 16.47 -4.19 -16.00
CA ALA A 48 15.77 -4.92 -17.05
C ALA A 48 15.15 -4.00 -18.12
N TYR A 49 14.71 -2.80 -17.73
CA TYR A 49 14.02 -1.83 -18.58
C TYR A 49 14.58 -0.41 -18.36
N PRO A 50 15.78 -0.10 -18.89
CA PRO A 50 16.45 1.17 -18.62
C PRO A 50 15.71 2.41 -19.14
N GLN A 51 14.84 2.23 -20.13
CA GLN A 51 14.08 3.28 -20.82
C GLN A 51 12.59 3.28 -20.41
N ILE A 52 12.26 2.74 -19.23
CA ILE A 52 10.88 2.69 -18.76
C ILE A 52 10.32 4.10 -18.53
N ASP A 53 9.19 4.40 -19.18
CA ASP A 53 8.39 5.58 -18.89
C ASP A 53 7.42 5.25 -17.75
N THR A 54 7.69 5.80 -16.57
CA THR A 54 6.93 5.52 -15.33
C THR A 54 5.47 5.99 -15.42
N THR A 55 5.12 6.82 -16.40
CA THR A 55 3.76 7.31 -16.63
C THR A 55 2.99 6.48 -17.66
N ASN A 56 3.67 5.61 -18.40
CA ASN A 56 3.12 4.94 -19.57
C ASN A 56 3.66 3.51 -19.76
N PHE A 57 3.55 2.70 -18.72
CA PHE A 57 3.83 1.27 -18.80
C PHE A 57 2.71 0.42 -18.19
N VAL A 58 2.68 -0.85 -18.61
CA VAL A 58 1.82 -1.88 -18.04
C VAL A 58 2.65 -3.06 -17.59
N VAL A 59 2.19 -3.72 -16.53
CA VAL A 59 2.72 -5.01 -16.08
C VAL A 59 1.77 -6.08 -16.54
N ILE A 60 2.24 -7.04 -17.33
CA ILE A 60 1.43 -8.11 -17.92
C ILE A 60 1.80 -9.45 -17.29
N ASN A 61 0.79 -10.24 -16.94
CA ASN A 61 0.96 -11.64 -16.56
C ASN A 61 1.41 -12.44 -17.78
N GLY A 62 2.60 -13.04 -17.72
CA GLY A 62 3.19 -13.78 -18.83
C GLY A 62 2.35 -14.99 -19.29
N ASN A 63 1.53 -15.57 -18.41
CA ASN A 63 0.71 -16.73 -18.70
C ASN A 63 -0.66 -16.33 -19.26
N THR A 64 -1.37 -15.44 -18.56
CA THR A 64 -2.75 -15.07 -18.91
C THR A 64 -2.84 -13.92 -19.92
N LYS A 65 -1.72 -13.22 -20.15
CA LYS A 65 -1.62 -12.00 -20.99
C LYS A 65 -2.49 -10.83 -20.51
N LYS A 66 -3.04 -10.90 -19.29
CA LYS A 66 -3.82 -9.82 -18.69
C LYS A 66 -2.90 -8.84 -17.95
N GLN A 67 -3.32 -7.57 -17.89
CA GLN A 67 -2.67 -6.56 -17.06
C GLN A 67 -2.81 -6.92 -15.57
N ILE A 68 -1.74 -6.70 -14.82
CA ILE A 68 -1.64 -6.84 -13.38
C ILE A 68 -1.71 -5.45 -12.76
N ALA A 69 -2.52 -5.30 -11.70
CA ALA A 69 -2.53 -4.10 -10.89
C ALA A 69 -1.17 -3.88 -10.24
N TYR A 70 -0.67 -2.64 -10.31
CA TYR A 70 0.62 -2.28 -9.75
C TYR A 70 0.59 -0.91 -9.09
N GLN A 71 1.61 -0.64 -8.29
CA GLN A 71 1.84 0.66 -7.66
C GLN A 71 3.34 0.93 -7.61
N LEU A 72 3.74 2.16 -7.90
CA LEU A 72 5.10 2.63 -7.65
C LEU A 72 5.18 3.08 -6.19
N GLU A 73 6.00 2.41 -5.39
CA GLU A 73 6.20 2.73 -3.97
C GLU A 73 7.45 3.60 -3.80
N HIS A 74 7.29 4.69 -3.05
CA HIS A 74 8.28 5.74 -2.83
C HIS A 74 8.85 5.75 -1.41
N LYS A 75 8.16 5.14 -0.45
CA LYS A 75 8.54 5.10 0.97
C LYS A 75 8.81 6.49 1.55
N GLY A 76 8.02 7.49 1.13
CA GLY A 76 8.17 8.88 1.54
C GLY A 76 9.41 9.59 1.01
N THR A 77 10.01 9.07 -0.07
CA THR A 77 11.11 9.71 -0.82
C THR A 77 10.62 10.18 -2.21
N THR A 78 11.37 11.01 -2.90
CA THR A 78 11.03 11.41 -4.28
C THR A 78 11.28 10.28 -5.28
N ALA A 79 12.24 9.39 -5.01
CA ALA A 79 12.60 8.30 -5.90
C ALA A 79 11.73 7.06 -5.68
N ILE A 80 11.40 6.37 -6.77
CA ILE A 80 10.72 5.07 -6.72
C ILE A 80 11.67 4.04 -6.09
N GLN A 81 11.18 3.35 -5.06
CA GLN A 81 11.90 2.31 -4.34
C GLN A 81 11.52 0.92 -4.84
N ASN A 82 10.22 0.69 -5.07
CA ASN A 82 9.71 -0.61 -5.50
C ASN A 82 8.60 -0.45 -6.54
N LEU A 83 8.50 -1.45 -7.42
CA LEU A 83 7.29 -1.76 -8.16
C LEU A 83 6.51 -2.80 -7.33
N LEU A 84 5.38 -2.39 -6.77
CA LEU A 84 4.44 -3.30 -6.10
C LEU A 84 3.52 -3.90 -7.16
N VAL A 85 3.33 -5.22 -7.14
CA VAL A 85 2.44 -5.93 -8.06
C VAL A 85 1.51 -6.85 -7.28
N GLN A 86 0.22 -6.81 -7.59
CA GLN A 86 -0.76 -7.72 -6.97
C GLN A 86 -0.86 -8.99 -7.81
N ALA A 87 -0.47 -10.13 -7.24
CA ALA A 87 -0.36 -11.38 -7.98
C ALA A 87 -1.06 -12.55 -7.27
N ASP A 88 -1.54 -13.48 -8.09
CA ASP A 88 -1.95 -14.82 -7.67
C ASP A 88 -0.86 -15.81 -8.06
N LEU A 89 -0.42 -16.62 -7.10
CA LEU A 89 0.56 -17.69 -7.34
C LEU A 89 0.09 -18.98 -6.69
N LYS A 90 0.10 -20.08 -7.46
CA LYS A 90 -0.11 -21.41 -6.91
C LYS A 90 1.07 -21.82 -6.04
N ALA A 91 0.85 -22.77 -5.14
CA ALA A 91 1.93 -23.40 -4.39
C ALA A 91 3.05 -23.87 -5.35
N LYS A 92 4.31 -23.63 -4.97
CA LYS A 92 5.50 -24.04 -5.74
C LYS A 92 5.57 -23.51 -7.19
N SER A 93 4.78 -22.50 -7.56
CA SER A 93 4.76 -21.96 -8.93
C SER A 93 5.65 -20.74 -9.12
N THR A 94 5.95 -20.43 -10.38
CA THR A 94 6.62 -19.19 -10.79
C THR A 94 5.69 -18.42 -11.74
N LEU A 95 5.60 -17.10 -11.53
CA LEU A 95 4.91 -16.16 -12.39
C LEU A 95 5.95 -15.31 -13.11
N THR A 96 5.92 -15.31 -14.44
CA THR A 96 6.70 -14.39 -15.26
C THR A 96 5.89 -13.12 -15.51
N LEU A 97 6.50 -11.97 -15.28
CA LEU A 97 5.97 -10.65 -15.60
C LEU A 97 6.64 -10.11 -16.85
N LEU A 98 5.83 -9.48 -17.70
CA LEU A 98 6.28 -8.74 -18.86
C LEU A 98 5.95 -7.27 -18.64
N ILE A 99 6.97 -6.41 -18.63
CA ILE A 99 6.77 -4.96 -18.57
C ILE A 99 6.91 -4.41 -19.98
N GLN A 100 5.94 -3.60 -20.40
CA GLN A 100 5.92 -3.01 -21.74
C GLN A 100 5.26 -1.63 -21.72
N LYS A 101 5.54 -0.83 -22.76
CA LYS A 101 4.90 0.46 -22.96
C LYS A 101 3.39 0.31 -23.10
N GLY A 102 2.63 1.17 -22.45
CA GLY A 102 1.17 1.19 -22.54
C GLY A 102 0.55 2.00 -21.41
N LYS A 103 -0.62 2.58 -21.66
CA LYS A 103 -1.38 3.30 -20.65
C LYS A 103 -2.06 2.29 -19.72
N PRO A 104 -1.81 2.31 -18.40
CA PRO A 104 -2.46 1.38 -17.48
C PRO A 104 -3.94 1.69 -17.33
N GLU A 105 -4.75 0.62 -17.27
CA GLU A 105 -6.12 0.68 -16.75
C GLU A 105 -6.13 1.23 -15.30
N PRO A 106 -7.18 1.98 -14.89
CA PRO A 106 -7.36 2.37 -13.48
C PRO A 106 -7.50 1.14 -12.58
N PHE A 107 -6.77 1.12 -11.47
CA PHE A 107 -6.87 0.05 -10.48
C PHE A 107 -7.87 0.42 -9.39
N THR A 108 -8.75 -0.51 -9.03
CA THR A 108 -9.61 -0.38 -7.85
C THR A 108 -8.74 -0.26 -6.61
N ALA A 109 -8.90 0.84 -5.86
CA ALA A 109 -8.17 1.03 -4.61
C ALA A 109 -8.64 0.03 -3.56
N LYS A 110 -7.69 -0.70 -2.97
CA LYS A 110 -7.89 -1.61 -1.85
C LYS A 110 -7.38 -1.07 -0.53
N THR A 111 -6.67 0.06 -0.57
CA THR A 111 -6.10 0.73 0.60
C THR A 111 -6.30 2.22 0.46
N PHE A 112 -6.53 2.90 1.58
CA PHE A 112 -6.58 4.35 1.63
C PHE A 112 -6.20 4.84 3.02
N ALA A 113 -5.46 5.93 3.09
CA ALA A 113 -5.15 6.60 4.35
C ALA A 113 -5.22 8.12 4.18
N ARG A 114 -5.61 8.85 5.23
CA ARG A 114 -5.60 10.31 5.21
C ARG A 114 -5.54 10.92 6.61
N TYR A 115 -5.06 12.15 6.63
CA TYR A 115 -5.24 13.06 7.74
C TYR A 115 -6.65 13.69 7.68
N VAL A 116 -7.26 13.89 8.84
CA VAL A 116 -8.65 14.31 9.03
C VAL A 116 -8.72 15.50 10.00
N PRO A 117 -8.33 16.70 9.56
CA PRO A 117 -8.33 17.89 10.41
C PRO A 117 -9.73 18.28 10.90
N GLU A 118 -10.76 17.98 10.11
CA GLU A 118 -12.16 18.29 10.45
C GLU A 118 -12.67 17.54 11.69
N ARG A 119 -11.96 16.49 12.14
CA ARG A 119 -12.30 15.73 13.35
C ARG A 119 -11.23 15.84 14.43
N LEU A 120 -10.69 17.05 14.64
CA LEU A 120 -9.66 17.33 15.65
C LEU A 120 -8.41 16.48 15.43
N ASP A 121 -7.93 16.52 14.19
CA ASP A 121 -6.69 15.86 13.78
C ASP A 121 -6.74 14.34 13.86
N ASP A 122 -7.86 13.69 13.56
CA ASP A 122 -7.85 12.24 13.38
C ASP A 122 -6.89 11.86 12.22
N PHE A 123 -6.27 10.68 12.30
CA PHE A 123 -5.61 10.04 11.17
C PHE A 123 -6.29 8.71 10.89
N ALA A 124 -6.81 8.53 9.69
CA ALA A 124 -7.62 7.38 9.35
C ALA A 124 -7.01 6.56 8.23
N TRP A 125 -7.20 5.25 8.28
CA TRP A 125 -6.78 4.34 7.23
C TRP A 125 -7.71 3.15 7.11
N GLU A 126 -7.82 2.59 5.92
CA GLU A 126 -8.69 1.46 5.65
C GLU A 126 -8.15 0.58 4.53
N ASN A 127 -8.56 -0.68 4.56
CA ASN A 127 -8.46 -1.57 3.42
C ASN A 127 -9.86 -2.08 3.01
N ASP A 128 -9.92 -3.02 2.07
CA ASP A 128 -11.15 -3.64 1.56
C ASP A 128 -11.86 -4.57 2.56
N LYS A 129 -11.49 -4.54 3.84
CA LYS A 129 -12.06 -5.37 4.92
C LYS A 129 -12.34 -4.59 6.20
N ILE A 130 -11.51 -3.61 6.55
CA ILE A 130 -11.58 -2.92 7.84
C ILE A 130 -11.05 -1.48 7.72
N ALA A 131 -11.54 -0.61 8.60
CA ALA A 131 -11.08 0.76 8.72
C ALA A 131 -10.64 1.03 10.16
N PHE A 132 -9.80 2.04 10.33
CA PHE A 132 -9.25 2.46 11.61
C PHE A 132 -9.11 3.98 11.66
N ARG A 133 -8.99 4.50 12.89
CA ARG A 133 -8.42 5.82 13.14
C ARG A 133 -7.50 5.83 14.34
N ALA A 134 -6.57 6.77 14.33
CA ALA A 134 -5.82 7.21 15.50
C ALA A 134 -6.23 8.64 15.83
N TYR A 135 -6.37 8.93 17.11
CA TYR A 135 -6.76 10.26 17.59
C TYR A 135 -5.57 11.22 17.59
N GLY A 136 -5.81 12.44 17.11
CA GLY A 136 -4.82 13.51 17.08
C GLY A 136 -4.70 14.28 18.39
N LYS A 137 -3.60 15.03 18.51
CA LYS A 137 -3.31 15.86 19.69
C LYS A 137 -4.43 16.87 20.00
N ALA A 138 -5.09 17.40 18.98
CA ALA A 138 -6.17 18.37 19.14
C ALA A 138 -7.42 17.80 19.85
N LEU A 139 -7.56 16.47 19.93
CA LEU A 139 -8.65 15.82 20.66
C LEU A 139 -8.45 15.82 22.19
N GLU A 140 -7.20 15.93 22.66
CA GLU A 140 -6.89 15.86 24.08
C GLU A 140 -7.63 16.96 24.85
N LYS A 141 -8.17 16.63 26.03
CA LYS A 141 -8.93 17.52 26.94
C LYS A 141 -10.26 18.04 26.37
N THR A 142 -10.76 17.42 25.31
CA THR A 142 -12.13 17.64 24.84
C THR A 142 -13.07 16.59 25.43
N GLU A 143 -14.39 16.76 25.27
CA GLU A 143 -15.38 15.79 25.75
C GLU A 143 -15.22 14.40 25.08
N GLY A 144 -14.65 14.36 23.88
CA GLY A 144 -14.41 13.15 23.11
C GLY A 144 -13.00 12.58 23.25
N ASP A 145 -12.25 12.97 24.28
CA ASP A 145 -10.87 12.52 24.48
C ASP A 145 -10.77 11.01 24.63
N ALA A 146 -9.88 10.44 23.84
CA ALA A 146 -9.56 9.03 23.78
C ALA A 146 -8.13 8.90 23.25
N TYR A 147 -7.47 7.82 23.63
CA TYR A 147 -6.22 7.39 23.03
C TYR A 147 -6.32 5.92 22.63
N GLY A 148 -5.56 5.51 21.62
CA GLY A 148 -5.67 4.17 21.06
C GLY A 148 -5.91 4.19 19.56
N TYR A 149 -6.09 2.99 19.00
CA TYR A 149 -6.54 2.81 17.62
C TYR A 149 -7.96 2.30 17.61
N ASP A 150 -8.84 3.10 17.04
CA ASP A 150 -10.24 2.78 16.85
C ASP A 150 -10.44 1.88 15.64
N VAL A 151 -11.46 1.03 15.69
CA VAL A 151 -11.75 0.02 14.66
C VAL A 151 -13.15 0.18 14.13
N TRP A 152 -13.22 0.34 12.83
CA TRP A 152 -14.45 0.47 12.09
C TRP A 152 -14.68 -0.78 11.27
N VAL A 153 -15.71 -1.54 11.64
CA VAL A 153 -16.08 -2.76 10.94
C VAL A 153 -16.76 -2.39 9.63
N LYS A 154 -16.44 -3.14 8.57
CA LYS A 154 -16.99 -2.92 7.23
C LYS A 154 -17.83 -4.12 6.79
N ARG A 155 -18.92 -3.81 6.09
CA ARG A 155 -19.75 -4.79 5.36
C ARG A 155 -19.61 -4.63 3.84
N THR A 156 -18.63 -3.84 3.41
CA THR A 156 -18.31 -3.54 2.02
C THR A 156 -16.80 -3.58 1.80
N ASP A 157 -16.39 -3.86 0.58
CA ASP A 157 -14.99 -3.80 0.12
C ASP A 157 -14.59 -2.40 -0.38
N LYS A 158 -15.55 -1.49 -0.58
CA LYS A 158 -15.30 -0.11 -1.02
C LYS A 158 -14.58 0.70 0.04
N MET A 159 -13.81 1.70 -0.38
CA MET A 159 -13.23 2.70 0.54
C MET A 159 -14.34 3.63 1.05
N ILE A 160 -14.55 3.69 2.36
CA ILE A 160 -15.68 4.38 3.01
C ILE A 160 -15.26 5.53 3.92
N LEU A 161 -13.97 5.76 4.17
CA LEU A 161 -13.53 6.73 5.18
C LEU A 161 -14.06 8.12 4.89
N ASN A 162 -13.94 8.59 3.64
CA ASN A 162 -14.41 9.92 3.25
C ASN A 162 -15.92 10.06 3.49
N ASP A 163 -16.70 9.05 3.10
CA ASP A 163 -18.16 9.07 3.27
C ASP A 163 -18.57 8.99 4.75
N ARG A 164 -17.86 8.21 5.57
CA ARG A 164 -18.13 8.13 7.02
C ARG A 164 -17.81 9.44 7.74
N TYR A 165 -16.65 10.05 7.48
CA TYR A 165 -16.31 11.35 8.06
C TYR A 165 -17.25 12.46 7.60
N LYS A 166 -17.70 12.43 6.33
CA LYS A 166 -18.68 13.39 5.82
C LYS A 166 -20.04 13.25 6.49
N ARG A 167 -20.51 12.02 6.74
CA ARG A 167 -21.78 11.75 7.44
C ARG A 167 -21.71 12.08 8.93
N ASN A 168 -20.56 11.80 9.57
CA ASN A 168 -20.35 11.96 11.01
C ASN A 168 -21.32 11.14 11.89
N GLU A 169 -21.81 10.01 11.36
CA GLU A 169 -22.74 9.08 12.02
C GLU A 169 -22.07 7.71 12.22
N TYR A 170 -20.93 7.68 12.94
CA TYR A 170 -20.06 6.49 12.98
C TYR A 170 -20.71 5.26 13.59
N HIS A 171 -21.67 5.42 14.51
CA HIS A 171 -22.31 4.34 15.28
C HIS A 171 -23.67 3.89 14.70
N ILE A 172 -24.01 4.31 13.48
CA ILE A 172 -25.23 3.91 12.77
C ILE A 172 -24.83 3.07 11.55
N ASP A 173 -25.41 1.87 11.38
CA ASP A 173 -25.19 1.05 10.18
C ASP A 173 -26.05 1.57 9.02
N HIS A 174 -25.42 2.14 7.99
CA HIS A 174 -26.09 2.52 6.74
C HIS A 174 -25.93 1.44 5.64
N GLY A 175 -25.54 0.22 6.02
CA GLY A 175 -25.29 -0.91 5.12
C GLY A 175 -23.81 -1.09 4.75
N ASP A 176 -22.94 -0.14 5.11
CA ASP A 176 -21.49 -0.24 4.94
C ASP A 176 -20.75 -0.72 6.21
N GLY A 177 -21.47 -1.02 7.29
CA GLY A 177 -20.93 -1.29 8.63
C GLY A 177 -20.85 -0.02 9.47
N LEU A 178 -20.24 -0.13 10.65
CA LEU A 178 -20.16 0.96 11.62
C LEU A 178 -18.94 0.83 12.54
N ASP A 179 -18.74 1.85 13.35
CA ASP A 179 -17.91 1.85 14.53
C ASP A 179 -18.70 1.26 15.71
N TYR A 180 -18.24 0.12 16.25
CA TYR A 180 -18.84 -0.52 17.43
C TYR A 180 -18.12 -0.16 18.73
N TYR A 181 -17.03 0.60 18.65
CA TYR A 181 -16.11 0.78 19.76
C TYR A 181 -16.24 2.17 20.38
N HIS A 182 -16.14 2.18 21.71
CA HIS A 182 -15.81 3.38 22.48
C HIS A 182 -14.42 3.13 23.09
N VAL A 183 -13.38 3.53 22.36
CA VAL A 183 -11.98 3.19 22.71
C VAL A 183 -11.59 3.75 24.08
N GLY A 184 -12.01 4.98 24.37
CA GLY A 184 -11.66 5.70 25.60
C GLY A 184 -10.15 5.73 25.83
N TYR A 185 -9.74 5.46 27.07
CA TYR A 185 -8.35 5.50 27.50
C TYR A 185 -7.70 4.11 27.52
N THR A 186 -7.67 3.46 26.35
CA THR A 186 -7.14 2.10 26.17
C THR A 186 -6.13 1.99 25.01
N LEU A 187 -5.63 0.80 24.69
CA LEU A 187 -4.84 0.62 23.46
C LEU A 187 -5.73 0.63 22.20
N GLY A 188 -7.03 0.36 22.32
CA GLY A 188 -7.85 -0.01 21.17
C GLY A 188 -7.31 -1.28 20.51
N ALA A 189 -7.45 -1.41 19.18
CA ALA A 189 -6.98 -2.60 18.47
C ALA A 189 -5.70 -2.34 17.66
N GLY A 190 -4.66 -3.13 17.92
CA GLY A 190 -3.41 -3.08 17.16
C GLY A 190 -2.45 -1.98 17.59
N ASN A 191 -2.75 -1.24 18.66
CA ASN A 191 -1.80 -0.31 19.25
C ASN A 191 -0.84 -1.00 20.23
N MET A 192 0.23 -0.31 20.61
CA MET A 192 1.25 -0.81 21.53
C MET A 192 1.70 0.29 22.49
N ALA A 193 2.07 -0.13 23.71
CA ALA A 193 2.65 0.72 24.74
C ALA A 193 3.65 -0.08 25.60
N PRO A 194 4.62 0.59 26.24
CA PRO A 194 5.49 -0.03 27.24
C PRO A 194 4.69 -0.59 28.43
N PHE A 195 5.12 -1.75 28.93
CA PHE A 195 4.66 -2.32 30.19
C PHE A 195 5.79 -2.20 31.22
N VAL A 196 5.65 -1.30 32.19
CA VAL A 196 6.72 -0.94 33.14
C VAL A 196 6.16 -0.83 34.55
N ASN A 197 6.76 -1.57 35.49
CA ASN A 197 6.34 -1.69 36.89
C ASN A 197 4.85 -2.10 36.97
N ASP A 198 4.54 -3.25 36.35
CA ASP A 198 3.20 -3.86 36.30
C ASP A 198 2.07 -2.95 35.77
N THR A 199 2.43 -1.94 34.95
CA THR A 199 1.49 -0.94 34.45
C THR A 199 1.72 -0.65 32.97
N ILE A 200 0.65 -0.57 32.18
CA ILE A 200 0.69 -0.08 30.79
C ILE A 200 0.89 1.44 30.79
N ARG A 201 1.88 1.93 30.04
CA ARG A 201 2.28 3.34 30.00
C ARG A 201 1.88 3.98 28.66
N TYR A 202 0.68 4.53 28.61
CA TYR A 202 0.09 5.09 27.39
C TYR A 202 0.83 6.32 26.86
N SER A 203 0.90 6.42 25.54
CA SER A 203 1.55 7.53 24.82
C SER A 203 0.67 8.75 24.58
N ALA A 204 -0.58 8.73 25.07
CA ALA A 204 -1.66 9.62 24.63
C ALA A 204 -1.80 9.63 23.10
N ASN A 205 -2.14 10.78 22.51
CA ASN A 205 -2.48 10.93 21.10
C ASN A 205 -1.26 11.24 20.23
N TYR A 206 -1.37 10.91 18.93
CA TYR A 206 -0.29 11.25 18.02
C TYR A 206 -0.28 12.76 17.78
N HIS A 207 0.90 13.31 17.55
CA HIS A 207 1.07 14.74 17.36
C HIS A 207 1.47 15.09 15.93
N GLN A 208 2.35 14.29 15.31
CA GLN A 208 2.82 14.55 13.95
C GLN A 208 2.56 13.35 13.08
N TRP A 209 2.22 13.59 11.81
CA TRP A 209 2.03 12.54 10.83
C TRP A 209 2.90 12.78 9.59
N LYS A 210 3.21 11.70 8.88
CA LYS A 210 3.85 11.76 7.56
C LYS A 210 3.29 10.67 6.66
N MET A 211 2.68 11.07 5.54
CA MET A 211 2.29 10.11 4.50
C MET A 211 3.57 9.67 3.75
N LEU A 212 3.76 8.36 3.62
CA LEU A 212 4.88 7.78 2.86
C LEU A 212 4.43 7.33 1.47
N ASP A 213 3.28 6.65 1.42
CA ASP A 213 2.64 6.14 0.20
C ASP A 213 1.13 6.09 0.40
N ASN A 214 0.34 6.38 -0.63
CA ASN A 214 -1.12 6.25 -0.57
C ASN A 214 -1.67 5.86 -1.95
N GLY A 215 -1.53 4.58 -2.29
CA GLY A 215 -1.93 4.06 -3.59
C GLY A 215 -2.94 2.92 -3.48
N PRO A 216 -3.33 2.33 -4.63
CA PRO A 216 -4.42 1.36 -4.67
C PRO A 216 -4.05 -0.01 -4.08
N LEU A 217 -2.76 -0.33 -3.93
CA LEU A 217 -2.28 -1.61 -3.40
C LEU A 217 -1.64 -1.52 -2.02
N ARG A 218 -1.15 -0.33 -1.66
CA ARG A 218 -0.54 -0.07 -0.36
C ARG A 218 -0.69 1.38 0.03
N SER A 219 -1.05 1.59 1.29
CA SER A 219 -0.89 2.88 1.96
C SER A 219 0.09 2.71 3.12
N THR A 220 1.02 3.65 3.26
CA THR A 220 2.01 3.65 4.33
C THR A 220 2.16 5.04 4.89
N PHE A 221 2.16 5.17 6.21
CA PHE A 221 2.30 6.45 6.90
C PHE A 221 2.98 6.26 8.25
N GLN A 222 3.38 7.38 8.84
CA GLN A 222 3.98 7.45 10.16
C GLN A 222 3.17 8.35 11.07
N LEU A 223 2.99 7.92 12.32
CA LEU A 223 2.44 8.71 13.41
C LEU A 223 3.52 8.87 14.49
N THR A 224 3.84 10.10 14.87
CA THR A 224 4.85 10.42 15.88
C THR A 224 4.16 11.02 17.11
N PHE A 225 4.52 10.50 18.27
CA PHE A 225 3.98 10.85 19.57
C PHE A 225 4.94 11.76 20.32
N ASP A 226 4.41 12.53 21.26
CA ASP A 226 5.23 13.32 22.18
C ASP A 226 6.08 12.42 23.07
N THR A 227 7.06 13.01 23.77
CA THR A 227 7.79 12.28 24.80
C THR A 227 6.91 12.10 26.03
N TRP A 228 6.83 10.89 26.59
CA TRP A 228 6.11 10.63 27.84
C TRP A 228 6.98 9.87 28.85
N ASN A 229 6.55 9.88 30.10
CA ASN A 229 7.17 9.13 31.19
C ASN A 229 6.52 7.74 31.28
N ALA A 230 7.30 6.69 31.04
CA ALA A 230 6.91 5.31 31.21
C ALA A 230 7.55 4.72 32.47
N GLY A 231 7.02 5.09 33.65
CA GLY A 231 7.50 4.55 34.93
C GLY A 231 8.92 4.99 35.30
N GLY A 232 9.25 6.27 35.06
CA GLY A 232 10.57 6.85 35.28
C GLY A 232 11.43 6.94 34.01
N ILE A 233 11.07 6.22 32.95
CA ILE A 233 11.80 6.20 31.68
C ILE A 233 11.17 7.19 30.70
N LYS A 234 11.95 8.16 30.20
CA LYS A 234 11.47 9.04 29.11
C LYS A 234 11.52 8.28 27.79
N VAL A 235 10.38 8.20 27.11
CA VAL A 235 10.24 7.48 25.83
C VAL A 235 9.56 8.37 24.79
N LYS A 236 9.88 8.15 23.51
CA LYS A 236 9.22 8.74 22.36
C LYS A 236 8.96 7.62 21.35
N ALA A 237 7.87 7.71 20.59
CA ALA A 237 7.53 6.71 19.58
C ALA A 237 7.19 7.34 18.23
N THR A 238 7.64 6.68 17.17
CA THR A 238 7.13 6.84 15.81
C THR A 238 6.64 5.48 15.33
N LYS A 239 5.36 5.39 14.99
CA LYS A 239 4.72 4.16 14.52
C LYS A 239 4.56 4.27 13.01
N THR A 240 5.15 3.32 12.27
CA THR A 240 4.93 3.19 10.82
C THR A 240 3.87 2.14 10.58
N ILE A 241 2.77 2.53 9.94
CA ILE A 241 1.67 1.64 9.58
C ILE A 241 1.72 1.43 8.06
N SER A 242 1.63 0.18 7.63
CA SER A 242 1.49 -0.20 6.22
C SER A 242 0.33 -1.17 6.10
N ILE A 243 -0.57 -0.89 5.16
CA ILE A 243 -1.73 -1.73 4.83
C ILE A 243 -1.74 -2.05 3.35
#